data_AF-A0AAP2JXP7-F1
#
_entry.id   AF-A0AAP2JXP7-F1
#
_cell.length_a   1.000
_cell.length_b   1.000
_cell.length_c   1.000
_cell.angle_alpha   90.00
_cell.angle_beta   90.00
_cell.angle_gamma   90.00
#
_symmetry.space_group_name_H-M   'P 1'
#
loop_
_entity.id
_entity.type
_entity.pdbx_description
1 polymer ?
#
loop_
_entity_poly.entity_id
_entity_poly.type
_entity_poly.pdbx_seq_one_letter_code
_entity_poly.pdbx_strand_id
1 'polypeptide(L)'
;MKNINILAVTFFILALSPITNAESLMRTFSYCDSSFFEKIKESPALQDVSDILNKSQLSDGKQISVNINFSPTNKVTFNRFIASHSDFDKYDDFSYMGMRGQYYFWGFETTQNLEEVIRHTTSRISIIKIGNSYIYSPMIRHNLQDHWVFNENAAQRYNLDKNAAEKMLIIEKDEQRGVVRFLCTLQGKVTKDDLKYVGLE
;
A
#
# COMPACT_ATOMS: atom_id res chain seq x y z
N MET A 1 66.08 -22.56 -15.82
CA MET A 1 65.16 -21.57 -16.44
C MET A 1 63.77 -21.84 -15.88
N LYS A 2 63.18 -20.88 -15.15
CA LYS A 2 61.90 -21.04 -14.43
C LYS A 2 60.73 -20.81 -15.40
N ASN A 3 59.83 -21.78 -15.50
CA ASN A 3 58.53 -21.61 -16.15
C ASN A 3 57.58 -20.90 -15.16
N ILE A 4 57.08 -19.72 -15.56
CA ILE A 4 56.01 -19.02 -14.86
C ILE A 4 54.71 -19.41 -15.57
N ASN A 5 53.93 -20.30 -14.96
CA ASN A 5 52.55 -20.54 -15.36
C ASN A 5 51.69 -19.41 -14.79
N ILE A 6 51.17 -18.57 -15.68
CA ILE A 6 50.16 -17.56 -15.37
C ILE A 6 48.83 -18.30 -15.17
N LEU A 7 48.41 -18.46 -13.92
CA LEU A 7 47.06 -18.92 -13.60
C LEU A 7 46.15 -17.68 -13.57
N ALA A 8 45.40 -17.46 -14.65
CA ALA A 8 44.35 -16.46 -14.68
C ALA A 8 43.19 -16.92 -13.79
N VAL A 9 42.99 -16.24 -12.66
CA VAL A 9 41.82 -16.43 -11.79
C VAL A 9 40.70 -15.55 -12.31
N THR A 10 39.79 -16.12 -13.09
CA THR A 10 38.57 -15.44 -13.54
C THR A 10 37.57 -15.42 -12.39
N PHE A 11 37.37 -14.25 -11.78
CA PHE A 11 36.36 -14.02 -10.73
C PHE A 11 34.98 -13.95 -11.40
N PHE A 12 34.23 -15.06 -11.38
CA PHE A 12 32.80 -15.04 -11.74
C PHE A 12 32.05 -14.37 -10.60
N ILE A 13 31.76 -13.07 -10.72
CA ILE A 13 30.81 -12.39 -9.84
C ILE A 13 29.42 -12.87 -10.27
N LEU A 14 28.93 -13.92 -9.60
CA LEU A 14 27.52 -14.27 -9.59
C LEU A 14 26.77 -13.11 -8.92
N ALA A 15 26.13 -12.26 -9.73
CA ALA A 15 25.20 -11.25 -9.27
C ALA A 15 23.94 -11.92 -8.70
N LEU A 16 24.03 -12.41 -7.47
CA LEU A 16 22.91 -12.60 -6.55
C LEU A 16 22.70 -11.22 -5.90
N SER A 17 21.56 -10.54 -5.91
CA SER A 17 20.17 -11.02 -5.94
C SER A 17 19.21 -9.81 -6.04
N PRO A 18 18.17 -9.83 -6.91
CA PRO A 18 17.07 -8.85 -6.84
C PRO A 18 15.87 -9.30 -5.97
N ILE A 19 15.89 -10.52 -5.42
CA ILE A 19 14.73 -11.12 -4.73
C ILE A 19 14.46 -10.48 -3.36
N THR A 20 15.51 -10.06 -2.63
CA THR A 20 15.37 -9.49 -1.27
C THR A 20 14.69 -8.12 -1.26
N ASN A 21 14.83 -7.34 -2.33
CA ASN A 21 14.27 -5.98 -2.41
C ASN A 21 12.75 -6.02 -2.63
N ALA A 22 12.27 -6.90 -3.50
CA ALA A 22 10.87 -6.94 -3.88
C ALA A 22 9.95 -7.55 -2.80
N GLU A 23 10.43 -8.55 -2.06
CA GLU A 23 9.72 -9.06 -0.88
C GLU A 23 9.63 -8.02 0.24
N SER A 24 10.72 -7.26 0.43
CA SER A 24 10.74 -6.12 1.34
C SER A 24 9.72 -5.05 0.93
N LEU A 25 9.55 -4.79 -0.36
CA LEU A 25 8.66 -3.74 -0.86
C LEU A 25 7.18 -4.04 -0.58
N MET A 26 6.74 -5.29 -0.80
CA MET A 26 5.35 -5.65 -0.50
C MET A 26 5.06 -5.70 0.99
N ARG A 27 6.06 -6.09 1.79
CA ARG A 27 5.99 -6.00 3.24
C ARG A 27 5.89 -4.55 3.71
N THR A 28 6.71 -3.63 3.21
CA THR A 28 6.58 -2.21 3.58
C THR A 28 5.26 -1.61 3.12
N PHE A 29 4.77 -1.98 1.93
CA PHE A 29 3.45 -1.56 1.46
C PHE A 29 2.35 -1.99 2.44
N SER A 30 2.43 -3.21 2.95
CA SER A 30 1.42 -3.78 3.84
C SER A 30 1.28 -3.04 5.19
N TYR A 31 2.26 -2.24 5.59
CA TYR A 31 2.17 -1.41 6.80
C TYR A 31 1.37 -0.13 6.61
N CYS A 32 1.10 0.27 5.36
CA CYS A 32 0.40 1.50 5.03
C CYS A 32 1.00 2.70 5.77
N ASP A 33 2.33 2.79 5.73
CA ASP A 33 3.09 3.89 6.29
C ASP A 33 4.13 4.44 5.29
N SER A 34 4.84 5.50 5.69
CA SER A 34 5.85 6.18 4.88
C SER A 34 6.99 5.28 4.39
N SER A 35 7.24 4.12 5.02
CA SER A 35 8.33 3.23 4.64
C SER A 35 8.22 2.72 3.20
N PHE A 36 7.00 2.54 2.69
CA PHE A 36 6.77 2.16 1.30
C PHE A 36 7.22 3.24 0.32
N PHE A 37 6.90 4.51 0.60
CA PHE A 37 7.22 5.63 -0.27
C PHE A 37 8.72 5.90 -0.36
N GLU A 38 9.45 5.64 0.74
CA GLU A 38 10.91 5.62 0.70
C GLU A 38 11.43 4.46 -0.15
N LYS A 39 10.82 3.28 -0.04
CA LYS A 39 11.28 2.08 -0.76
C LYS A 39 11.06 2.15 -2.27
N ILE A 40 9.97 2.76 -2.74
CA ILE A 40 9.68 2.83 -4.19
C ILE A 40 10.64 3.73 -4.96
N LYS A 41 11.35 4.66 -4.30
CA LYS A 41 12.39 5.50 -4.92
C LYS A 41 13.55 4.66 -5.48
N GLU A 42 13.73 3.44 -4.98
CA GLU A 42 14.76 2.51 -5.43
C GLU A 42 14.26 1.55 -6.53
N SER A 43 13.00 1.65 -6.96
CA SER A 43 12.36 0.70 -7.87
C SER A 43 12.06 1.34 -9.24
N PRO A 44 12.86 1.05 -10.29
CA PRO A 44 12.65 1.62 -11.63
C PRO A 44 11.25 1.40 -12.18
N ALA A 45 10.63 0.25 -11.89
CA ALA A 45 9.27 -0.08 -12.33
C ALA A 45 8.17 0.79 -11.69
N LEU A 46 8.51 1.56 -10.65
CA LEU A 46 7.61 2.44 -9.91
C LEU A 46 8.08 3.90 -9.91
N GLN A 47 9.03 4.26 -10.78
CA GLN A 47 9.56 5.63 -10.83
C GLN A 47 8.44 6.64 -11.14
N ASP A 48 7.59 6.35 -12.12
CA ASP A 48 6.46 7.22 -12.47
C ASP A 48 5.47 7.41 -11.32
N VAL A 49 5.30 6.37 -10.49
CA VAL A 49 4.47 6.42 -9.28
C VAL A 49 5.11 7.34 -8.24
N SER A 50 6.41 7.18 -7.99
CA SER A 50 7.17 8.06 -7.08
C SER A 50 7.10 9.52 -7.54
N ASP A 51 7.37 9.78 -8.82
CA ASP A 51 7.40 11.12 -9.40
C ASP A 51 6.03 11.81 -9.32
N ILE A 52 4.94 11.10 -9.64
CA ILE A 52 3.60 11.70 -9.62
C ILE A 52 3.14 11.99 -8.20
N LEU A 53 3.45 11.12 -7.23
CA LEU A 53 3.09 11.30 -5.82
C LEU A 53 3.87 12.48 -5.23
N ASN A 54 5.16 12.61 -5.54
CA ASN A 54 5.98 13.74 -5.06
C ASN A 54 5.50 15.10 -5.62
N LYS A 55 4.92 15.12 -6.83
CA LYS A 55 4.44 16.35 -7.47
C LYS A 55 2.97 16.65 -7.19
N SER A 56 2.20 15.66 -6.76
CA SER A 56 0.76 15.78 -6.61
C SER A 56 0.36 15.85 -5.15
N GLN A 57 -0.43 16.86 -4.81
CA GLN A 57 -1.25 16.79 -3.60
C GLN A 57 -2.54 16.04 -3.93
N LEU A 58 -2.90 15.06 -3.09
CA LEU A 58 -4.20 14.39 -3.17
C LEU A 58 -5.28 15.35 -2.68
N SER A 59 -5.87 16.09 -3.61
CA SER A 59 -7.05 16.92 -3.34
C SER A 59 -8.31 16.08 -3.47
N ASP A 60 -9.34 16.49 -2.74
CA ASP A 60 -10.66 15.85 -2.79
C ASP A 60 -11.20 15.76 -4.23
N GLY A 61 -11.72 14.58 -4.60
CA GLY A 61 -12.22 14.28 -5.94
C GLY A 61 -11.15 14.07 -7.02
N LYS A 62 -9.87 14.31 -6.74
CA LYS A 62 -8.77 14.01 -7.67
C LYS A 62 -8.30 12.57 -7.47
N GLN A 63 -8.17 11.84 -8.57
CA GLN A 63 -7.60 10.50 -8.60
C GLN A 63 -6.27 10.51 -9.36
N ILE A 64 -5.25 9.87 -8.76
CA ILE A 64 -4.02 9.48 -9.43
C ILE A 64 -4.24 8.08 -9.99
N SER A 65 -3.85 7.87 -11.25
CA SER A 65 -3.86 6.57 -11.90
C SER A 65 -2.65 6.47 -12.82
N VAL A 66 -1.77 5.51 -12.54
CA VAL A 66 -0.55 5.26 -13.33
C VAL A 66 -0.58 3.82 -13.79
N ASN A 67 -0.48 3.60 -15.10
CA ASN A 67 -0.30 2.24 -15.63
C ASN A 67 1.12 1.79 -15.33
N ILE A 68 1.28 0.58 -14.82
CA ILE A 68 2.56 0.02 -14.43
C ILE A 68 2.65 -1.44 -14.92
N ASN A 69 3.86 -1.98 -14.92
CA ASN A 69 4.08 -3.42 -15.06
C ASN A 69 5.04 -3.85 -13.94
N PHE A 70 4.47 -4.12 -12.77
CA PHE A 70 5.24 -4.34 -11.55
C PHE A 70 4.97 -5.73 -10.98
N SER A 71 5.99 -6.58 -10.96
CA SER A 71 5.86 -7.99 -10.52
C SER A 71 6.83 -8.30 -9.38
N PRO A 72 6.52 -7.94 -8.12
CA PRO A 72 7.49 -8.06 -7.01
C PRO A 72 7.94 -9.50 -6.76
N THR A 73 7.06 -10.48 -6.97
CA THR A 73 7.37 -11.90 -6.69
C THR A 73 7.48 -12.74 -7.97
N ASN A 74 7.38 -12.14 -9.16
CA ASN A 74 7.17 -12.82 -10.45
C ASN A 74 5.94 -13.77 -10.49
N LYS A 75 5.08 -13.73 -9.46
CA LYS A 75 3.85 -14.52 -9.36
C LYS A 75 2.59 -13.67 -9.45
N VAL A 76 2.71 -12.41 -9.04
CA VAL A 76 1.66 -11.40 -9.17
C VAL A 76 2.24 -10.22 -9.92
N THR A 77 1.53 -9.77 -10.93
CA THR A 77 1.84 -8.58 -11.73
C THR A 77 0.75 -7.54 -11.50
N PHE A 78 1.15 -6.39 -10.96
CA PHE A 78 0.30 -5.22 -10.84
C PHE A 78 0.37 -4.41 -12.13
N ASN A 79 -0.81 -4.03 -12.61
CA ASN A 79 -1.00 -3.35 -13.90
C ASN A 79 -1.27 -1.86 -13.74
N ARG A 80 -1.68 -1.44 -12.53
CA ARG A 80 -2.03 -0.05 -12.24
C ARG A 80 -1.70 0.29 -10.80
N PHE A 81 -1.25 1.52 -10.59
CA PHE A 81 -1.24 2.17 -9.28
C PHE A 81 -2.34 3.22 -9.26
N ILE A 82 -3.07 3.31 -8.15
CA ILE A 82 -4.10 4.32 -7.92
C ILE A 82 -3.89 5.01 -6.57
N ALA A 83 -4.28 6.28 -6.49
CA ALA A 83 -4.46 6.97 -5.22
C ALA A 83 -5.60 7.98 -5.30
N SER A 84 -6.33 8.18 -4.22
CA SER A 84 -7.48 9.08 -4.16
C SER A 84 -7.74 9.56 -2.73
N HIS A 85 -8.35 10.73 -2.64
CA HIS A 85 -8.82 11.31 -1.38
C HIS A 85 -10.28 11.73 -1.51
N SER A 86 -11.04 11.52 -0.44
CA SER A 86 -12.40 12.02 -0.28
C SER A 86 -12.57 12.63 1.10
N ASP A 87 -13.03 13.88 1.16
CA ASP A 87 -13.33 14.58 2.41
C ASP A 87 -14.85 14.71 2.59
N PHE A 88 -15.41 13.95 3.54
CA PHE A 88 -16.83 14.05 3.90
C PHE A 88 -17.10 15.04 5.04
N ASP A 89 -16.08 15.50 5.77
CA ASP A 89 -16.25 16.51 6.83
C ASP A 89 -16.67 17.87 6.27
N LYS A 90 -16.40 18.14 4.98
CA LYS A 90 -16.80 19.38 4.29
C LYS A 90 -18.32 19.52 4.08
N TYR A 91 -19.10 18.45 4.31
CA TYR A 91 -20.55 18.48 4.17
C TYR A 91 -21.17 18.64 5.56
N ASP A 92 -21.56 19.87 5.91
CA ASP A 92 -21.95 20.27 7.27
C ASP A 92 -23.14 19.47 7.87
N ASP A 93 -24.01 18.85 7.07
CA ASP A 93 -25.16 18.06 7.58
C ASP A 93 -25.66 16.94 6.65
N PHE A 94 -24.98 16.69 5.52
CA PHE A 94 -25.37 15.66 4.56
C PHE A 94 -24.30 14.59 4.49
N SER A 95 -24.19 13.77 5.54
CA SER A 95 -23.44 12.53 5.43
C SER A 95 -24.25 11.60 4.52
N TYR A 96 -23.97 11.61 3.21
CA TYR A 96 -24.47 10.57 2.32
C TYR A 96 -24.12 9.22 2.95
N MET A 97 -25.13 8.41 3.29
CA MET A 97 -25.00 7.13 4.01
C MET A 97 -24.42 7.18 5.45
N GLY A 98 -24.36 8.34 6.11
CA GLY A 98 -23.79 8.43 7.47
C GLY A 98 -22.26 8.56 7.52
N MET A 99 -21.59 8.65 6.37
CA MET A 99 -20.13 8.77 6.28
C MET A 99 -19.65 10.13 6.80
N ARG A 100 -18.61 10.11 7.64
CA ARG A 100 -17.90 11.27 8.19
C ARG A 100 -16.39 11.04 8.11
N GLY A 101 -15.62 12.12 8.17
CA GLY A 101 -14.16 12.08 8.11
C GLY A 101 -13.59 12.15 6.70
N GLN A 102 -12.26 12.06 6.65
CA GLN A 102 -11.47 12.01 5.42
C GLN A 102 -11.12 10.55 5.12
N TYR A 103 -11.02 10.21 3.84
CA TYR A 103 -10.71 8.87 3.34
C TYR A 103 -9.64 8.96 2.27
N TYR A 104 -8.51 8.34 2.53
CA TYR A 104 -7.41 8.19 1.59
C TYR A 104 -7.29 6.73 1.20
N PHE A 105 -7.07 6.50 -0.09
CA PHE A 105 -6.77 5.20 -0.64
C PHE A 105 -5.55 5.31 -1.54
N TRP A 106 -4.63 4.35 -1.44
CA TRP A 106 -3.54 4.22 -2.40
C TRP A 106 -3.12 2.77 -2.53
N GLY A 107 -2.65 2.39 -3.71
CA GLY A 107 -2.18 1.04 -3.92
C GLY A 107 -2.31 0.56 -5.34
N PHE A 108 -2.42 -0.75 -5.49
CA PHE A 108 -2.21 -1.41 -6.76
C PHE A 108 -3.46 -2.16 -7.24
N GLU A 109 -3.54 -2.35 -8.55
CA GLU A 109 -4.54 -3.22 -9.16
C GLU A 109 -3.87 -4.26 -10.05
N THR A 110 -4.48 -5.44 -10.11
CA THR A 110 -4.09 -6.53 -11.01
C THR A 110 -5.32 -7.17 -11.64
N THR A 111 -5.18 -7.66 -12.86
CA THR A 111 -6.21 -8.46 -13.54
C THR A 111 -6.14 -9.95 -13.17
N GLN A 112 -5.15 -10.35 -12.37
CA GLN A 112 -5.06 -11.71 -11.84
C GLN A 112 -6.18 -12.00 -10.82
N ASN A 113 -6.48 -13.28 -10.63
CA ASN A 113 -7.56 -13.68 -9.75
C ASN A 113 -7.19 -13.49 -8.26
N LEU A 114 -8.21 -13.25 -7.41
CA LEU A 114 -8.03 -12.94 -6.00
C LEU A 114 -7.32 -14.07 -5.24
N GLU A 115 -7.61 -15.32 -5.55
CA GLU A 115 -7.03 -16.48 -4.86
C GLU A 115 -5.51 -16.57 -5.09
N GLU A 116 -5.06 -16.38 -6.33
CA GLU A 116 -3.64 -16.32 -6.69
C GLU A 116 -2.94 -15.15 -6.02
N VAL A 117 -3.57 -13.97 -6.06
CA VAL A 117 -3.03 -12.77 -5.41
C VAL A 117 -2.83 -13.03 -3.93
N ILE A 118 -3.85 -13.53 -3.24
CA ILE A 118 -3.76 -13.85 -1.81
C ILE A 118 -2.65 -14.87 -1.58
N ARG A 119 -2.69 -16.03 -2.24
CA ARG A 119 -1.70 -17.11 -2.08
C ARG A 119 -0.26 -16.62 -2.19
N HIS A 120 0.01 -15.63 -3.04
CA HIS A 120 1.37 -15.17 -3.35
C HIS A 120 1.80 -13.88 -2.67
N THR A 121 0.88 -13.05 -2.18
CA THR A 121 1.22 -11.81 -1.49
C THR A 121 1.16 -11.94 0.02
N THR A 122 0.47 -12.95 0.55
CA THR A 122 0.12 -12.98 1.98
C THR A 122 0.74 -14.11 2.80
N SER A 123 1.54 -14.99 2.18
CA SER A 123 2.18 -16.13 2.86
C SER A 123 3.06 -15.79 4.08
N ARG A 124 3.31 -14.50 4.33
CA ARG A 124 4.16 -13.98 5.44
C ARG A 124 3.48 -12.84 6.22
N ILE A 125 2.17 -12.70 6.10
CA ILE A 125 1.39 -11.53 6.51
C ILE A 125 0.12 -12.07 7.21
N SER A 126 -0.13 -11.67 8.46
CA SER A 126 -1.30 -12.08 9.26
C SER A 126 -2.60 -11.47 8.75
N ILE A 127 -3.32 -12.19 7.89
CA ILE A 127 -4.56 -11.71 7.26
C ILE A 127 -5.79 -11.99 8.13
N ILE A 128 -6.73 -11.06 8.11
CA ILE A 128 -8.09 -11.24 8.62
C ILE A 128 -9.05 -11.26 7.41
N LYS A 129 -9.85 -12.32 7.25
CA LYS A 129 -10.88 -12.36 6.19
C LYS A 129 -12.19 -11.77 6.70
N ILE A 130 -12.74 -10.78 5.99
CA ILE A 130 -14.00 -10.12 6.33
C ILE A 130 -14.87 -10.01 5.09
N GLY A 131 -15.98 -10.74 5.08
CA GLY A 131 -16.82 -10.90 3.89
C GLY A 131 -16.02 -11.43 2.70
N ASN A 132 -15.98 -10.63 1.63
CA ASN A 132 -15.24 -10.94 0.39
C ASN A 132 -13.86 -10.25 0.31
N SER A 133 -13.45 -9.56 1.38
CA SER A 133 -12.20 -8.81 1.43
C SER A 133 -11.26 -9.42 2.48
N TYR A 134 -9.99 -9.07 2.34
CA TYR A 134 -8.92 -9.47 3.25
C TYR A 134 -8.27 -8.21 3.82
N ILE A 135 -8.10 -8.16 5.14
CA ILE A 135 -7.52 -7.04 5.86
C ILE A 135 -6.18 -7.44 6.45
N TYR A 136 -5.22 -6.52 6.45
CA TYR A 136 -3.92 -6.71 7.08
C TYR A 136 -3.46 -5.48 7.88
N SER A 137 -2.73 -5.78 8.97
CA SER A 137 -2.15 -4.82 9.92
C SER A 137 -3.05 -3.62 10.20
N PRO A 138 -4.33 -3.83 10.59
CA PRO A 138 -5.18 -2.72 10.92
C PRO A 138 -4.65 -2.02 12.17
N MET A 139 -4.53 -0.70 12.08
CA MET A 139 -4.12 0.14 13.20
C MET A 139 -5.14 1.26 13.39
N ILE A 140 -5.32 1.65 14.64
CA ILE A 140 -6.20 2.75 15.04
C ILE A 140 -5.44 3.70 15.96
N ARG A 141 -5.71 4.99 15.78
CA ARG A 141 -5.39 6.06 16.72
C ARG A 141 -6.73 6.52 17.31
N HIS A 142 -6.98 6.27 18.59
CA HIS A 142 -8.31 6.50 19.19
C HIS A 142 -8.64 7.99 19.38
N ASN A 143 -7.63 8.84 19.57
CA ASN A 143 -7.79 10.28 19.72
C ASN A 143 -6.61 11.05 19.12
N LEU A 144 -6.71 12.38 19.01
CA LEU A 144 -5.71 13.21 18.34
C LEU A 144 -4.31 13.17 18.97
N GLN A 145 -4.20 12.77 20.23
CA GLN A 145 -2.95 12.71 21.00
C GLN A 145 -2.41 11.28 21.17
N ASP A 146 -3.17 10.27 20.76
CA ASP A 146 -2.80 8.87 20.99
C ASP A 146 -1.78 8.39 19.95
N HIS A 147 -1.05 7.33 20.31
CA HIS A 147 -0.23 6.59 19.37
C HIS A 147 -1.07 5.59 18.57
N TRP A 148 -0.57 5.22 17.39
CA TRP A 148 -1.14 4.12 16.60
C TRP A 148 -0.98 2.79 17.33
N VAL A 149 -2.08 2.08 17.52
CA VAL A 149 -2.12 0.74 18.12
C VAL A 149 -2.85 -0.22 17.19
N PHE A 150 -2.68 -1.53 17.40
CA PHE A 150 -3.38 -2.54 16.61
C PHE A 150 -4.90 -2.44 16.82
N ASN A 151 -5.69 -2.49 15.74
CA ASN A 151 -7.15 -2.47 15.84
C ASN A 151 -7.75 -3.87 15.75
N GLU A 152 -8.07 -4.46 16.90
CA GLU A 152 -8.73 -5.78 16.99
C GLU A 152 -10.16 -5.78 16.42
N ASN A 153 -10.78 -4.61 16.30
CA ASN A 153 -12.17 -4.43 15.86
C ASN A 153 -12.27 -3.88 14.42
N ALA A 154 -11.19 -3.96 13.65
CA ALA A 154 -11.15 -3.45 12.28
C ALA A 154 -12.30 -4.01 11.44
N ALA A 155 -12.95 -3.12 10.68
CA ALA A 155 -14.13 -3.41 9.85
C ALA A 155 -15.36 -4.04 10.56
N GLN A 156 -15.37 -4.11 11.89
CA GLN A 156 -16.56 -4.51 12.67
C GLN A 156 -17.46 -3.31 13.02
N ARG A 157 -16.92 -2.08 12.95
CA ARG A 157 -17.66 -0.84 13.20
C ARG A 157 -17.54 0.09 11.99
N TYR A 158 -18.67 0.53 11.47
CA TYR A 158 -18.74 1.47 10.34
C TYR A 158 -18.37 2.90 10.73
N ASN A 159 -18.48 3.24 12.03
CA ASN A 159 -18.22 4.59 12.52
C ASN A 159 -17.09 4.57 13.55
N LEU A 160 -15.97 5.18 13.18
CA LEU A 160 -14.91 5.54 14.11
C LEU A 160 -15.40 6.61 15.08
N ASP A 161 -14.81 6.66 16.27
CA ASP A 161 -15.01 7.78 17.18
C ASP A 161 -14.59 9.09 16.50
N LYS A 162 -15.22 10.22 16.88
CA LYS A 162 -15.10 11.52 16.19
C LYS A 162 -13.66 12.00 15.98
N ASN A 163 -12.74 11.63 16.87
CA ASN A 163 -11.34 12.03 16.82
C ASN A 163 -10.38 10.89 16.43
N ALA A 164 -10.93 9.71 16.16
CA ALA A 164 -10.15 8.55 15.81
C ALA A 164 -9.79 8.54 14.33
N ALA A 165 -8.67 7.90 14.01
CA ALA A 165 -8.28 7.56 12.65
C ALA A 165 -7.87 6.09 12.58
N GLU A 166 -8.11 5.46 11.45
CA GLU A 166 -7.77 4.06 11.20
C GLU A 166 -7.02 3.92 9.88
N LYS A 167 -6.07 2.99 9.83
CA LYS A 167 -5.38 2.61 8.61
C LYS A 167 -5.26 1.10 8.53
N MET A 168 -5.31 0.56 7.31
CA MET A 168 -5.14 -0.86 7.07
C MET A 168 -4.83 -1.12 5.60
N LEU A 169 -4.31 -2.31 5.31
CA LEU A 169 -4.30 -2.84 3.95
C LEU A 169 -5.57 -3.66 3.72
N ILE A 170 -6.25 -3.40 2.60
CA ILE A 170 -7.40 -4.16 2.10
C ILE A 170 -7.05 -4.80 0.77
N ILE A 171 -7.38 -6.07 0.62
CA ILE A 171 -7.30 -6.81 -0.63
C ILE A 171 -8.69 -7.28 -0.98
N GLU A 172 -9.21 -6.82 -2.12
CA GLU A 172 -10.59 -7.08 -2.52
C GLU A 172 -10.71 -7.19 -4.03
N LYS A 173 -11.81 -7.79 -4.48
CA LYS A 173 -12.17 -7.82 -5.90
C LYS A 173 -13.15 -6.69 -6.19
N ASP A 174 -12.83 -5.87 -7.18
CA ASP A 174 -13.79 -5.00 -7.81
C ASP A 174 -14.58 -5.82 -8.83
N GLU A 175 -15.78 -6.24 -8.45
CA GLU A 175 -16.64 -7.08 -9.29
C GLU A 175 -17.09 -6.36 -10.57
N GLN A 176 -17.19 -5.02 -10.57
CA GLN A 176 -17.62 -4.26 -11.74
C GLN A 176 -16.51 -4.18 -12.79
N ARG A 177 -15.27 -3.94 -12.34
CA ARG A 177 -14.11 -3.80 -13.25
C ARG A 177 -13.35 -5.10 -13.48
N GLY A 178 -13.66 -6.15 -12.72
CA GLY A 178 -13.00 -7.45 -12.82
C GLY A 178 -11.53 -7.43 -12.40
N VAL A 179 -11.12 -6.47 -11.57
CA VAL A 179 -9.74 -6.35 -11.07
C VAL A 179 -9.67 -6.67 -9.59
N VAL A 180 -8.52 -7.16 -9.13
CA VAL A 180 -8.18 -7.25 -7.72
C VAL A 180 -7.44 -5.99 -7.31
N ARG A 181 -7.85 -5.39 -6.20
CA ARG A 181 -7.27 -4.18 -5.63
C ARG A 181 -6.48 -4.54 -4.37
N PHE A 182 -5.33 -3.90 -4.20
CA PHE A 182 -4.40 -4.04 -3.10
C PHE A 182 -4.18 -2.64 -2.51
N LEU A 183 -5.03 -2.25 -1.56
CA LEU A 183 -5.20 -0.85 -1.16
C LEU A 183 -4.83 -0.62 0.30
N CYS A 184 -3.89 0.27 0.52
CA CYS A 184 -3.78 0.93 1.80
C CYS A 184 -4.89 1.98 1.95
N THR A 185 -5.41 2.07 3.16
CA THR A 185 -6.42 3.04 3.54
C THR A 185 -5.93 3.89 4.72
N LEU A 186 -6.39 5.13 4.79
CA LEU A 186 -6.34 5.97 5.98
C LEU A 186 -7.67 6.72 6.07
N GLN A 187 -8.42 6.52 7.14
CA GLN A 187 -9.78 7.03 7.28
C GLN A 187 -10.08 7.61 8.66
N GLY A 188 -11.06 8.52 8.75
CA GLY A 188 -11.55 9.12 9.99
C GLY A 188 -11.08 10.56 10.17
N LYS A 189 -10.77 10.96 11.41
CA LYS A 189 -10.25 12.30 11.71
C LYS A 189 -8.74 12.37 11.47
N VAL A 190 -8.38 12.51 10.20
CA VAL A 190 -7.00 12.58 9.72
C VAL A 190 -6.39 13.96 9.98
N THR A 191 -5.18 13.97 10.52
CA THR A 191 -4.35 15.16 10.76
C THR A 191 -3.15 15.20 9.81
N LYS A 192 -2.47 16.34 9.75
CA LYS A 192 -1.21 16.45 8.98
C LYS A 192 -0.13 15.48 9.46
N ASP A 193 -0.07 15.20 10.76
CA ASP A 193 0.94 14.27 11.27
C ASP A 193 0.61 12.82 10.91
N ASP A 194 -0.68 12.48 10.75
CA ASP A 194 -1.07 11.19 10.18
C ASP A 194 -0.67 11.09 8.71
N LEU A 195 -0.84 12.17 7.92
CA LEU A 195 -0.44 12.21 6.51
C LEU A 195 1.07 12.03 6.34
N LYS A 196 1.88 12.68 7.18
CA LYS A 196 3.34 12.46 7.24
C LYS A 196 3.69 11.04 7.66
N TYR A 197 3.00 10.52 8.68
CA TYR A 197 3.19 9.16 9.16
C TYR A 197 3.00 8.15 8.01
N VAL A 198 1.94 8.35 7.21
CA VAL A 198 1.65 7.48 6.07
C VAL A 198 2.43 7.81 4.80
N GLY A 199 3.16 8.92 4.73
CA GLY A 199 3.95 9.33 3.57
C GLY A 199 3.14 9.96 2.42
N LEU A 200 1.97 10.53 2.73
CA LEU A 200 1.15 11.30 1.77
C LEU A 200 1.37 12.82 1.85
N GLU A 201 2.13 13.30 2.85
CA GLU A 201 2.64 14.68 3.00
C GLU A 201 4.08 14.71 3.53
#